data_AF-A0A443HKS1-F1
#
_entry.id   AF-A0A443HKS1-F1
#
_cell.length_a   1.000
_cell.length_b   1.000
_cell.length_c   1.000
_cell.angle_alpha   90.00
_cell.angle_beta   90.00
_cell.angle_gamma   90.00
#
_symmetry.space_group_name_H-M   'P 1'
#
loop_
_entity.id
_entity.type
_entity.pdbx_description
1 polymer ?
#
loop_
_entity_poly.entity_id
_entity_poly.type
_entity_poly.pdbx_seq_one_letter_code
_entity_poly.pdbx_strand_id
1 'polypeptide(L)'
;MGEFTLQVPIDSPKLVQKGCDAMKDAPTIPADLKSYFRPIWFVLKNKSQFSINPDGTDFYSGCLYGQSSNTGAYGVTGFGARNSWAGTTGAARFKIKLDQQNDVTFVIGFSNPYIGYYGAHIEESSDMKKDGYNKIQENGNNIESVHVYKGTSSSGIPLKFKLRLSIVSGQTMTITVVQEVWEEE
;
A
#
# COMPACT_ATOMS: atom_id res chain seq x y z
N MET A 1 2.59 -1.33 -23.16
CA MET A 1 2.01 -0.54 -22.06
C MET A 1 0.75 0.12 -22.59
N GLY A 2 -0.42 -0.22 -22.02
CA GLY A 2 -1.70 0.38 -22.43
C GLY A 2 -2.03 1.62 -21.60
N GLU A 3 -2.67 2.61 -22.22
CA GLU A 3 -3.20 3.80 -21.56
C GLU A 3 -4.68 3.58 -21.18
N PHE A 4 -5.09 4.04 -20.00
CA PHE A 4 -6.47 3.93 -19.52
C PHE A 4 -7.04 5.31 -19.22
N THR A 5 -8.23 5.60 -19.75
CA THR A 5 -8.96 6.84 -19.44
C THR A 5 -9.90 6.60 -18.27
N LEU A 6 -9.72 7.36 -17.20
CA LEU A 6 -10.59 7.34 -16.04
C LEU A 6 -11.80 8.26 -16.23
N GLN A 7 -12.90 7.88 -15.59
CA GLN A 7 -14.14 8.68 -15.57
C GLN A 7 -14.24 9.61 -14.35
N VAL A 8 -13.15 9.80 -13.60
CA VAL A 8 -13.11 10.66 -12.42
C VAL A 8 -12.14 11.83 -12.61
N PRO A 9 -12.40 12.99 -11.99
CA PRO A 9 -11.46 14.09 -12.01
C PRO A 9 -10.11 13.70 -11.37
N ILE A 10 -9.02 14.21 -11.93
CA ILE A 10 -7.66 14.02 -11.41
C ILE A 10 -7.19 15.28 -10.69
N ASP A 11 -6.76 15.13 -9.45
CA ASP A 11 -6.11 16.19 -8.70
C ASP A 11 -4.86 16.68 -9.43
N SER A 12 -4.77 17.99 -9.62
CA SER A 12 -3.59 18.62 -10.21
C SER A 12 -2.35 18.37 -9.33
N PRO A 13 -1.13 18.52 -9.87
CA PRO A 13 0.10 18.34 -9.10
C PRO A 13 0.11 19.17 -7.80
N LYS A 14 -0.43 20.39 -7.85
CA LYS A 14 -0.56 21.28 -6.69
C LYS A 14 -1.52 20.73 -5.62
N LEU A 15 -2.62 20.10 -6.03
CA LEU A 15 -3.58 19.50 -5.11
C LEU A 15 -3.02 18.23 -4.47
N VAL A 16 -2.33 17.39 -5.25
CA VAL A 16 -1.62 16.21 -4.73
C VAL A 16 -0.60 16.62 -3.68
N GLN A 17 0.21 17.65 -3.97
CA GLN A 17 1.20 18.15 -3.02
C GLN A 17 0.54 18.66 -1.73
N LYS A 18 -0.52 19.47 -1.85
CA LYS A 18 -1.27 19.97 -0.69
C LYS A 18 -1.86 18.82 0.15
N GLY A 19 -2.38 17.79 -0.49
CA GLY A 19 -2.87 16.58 0.17
C GLY A 19 -1.76 15.85 0.93
N CYS A 20 -0.59 15.68 0.30
CA CYS A 20 0.60 15.10 0.92
C CYS A 20 1.06 15.90 2.14
N ASP A 21 1.05 17.23 2.06
CA ASP A 21 1.47 18.12 3.14
C ASP A 21 0.47 18.11 4.32
N ALA A 22 -0.80 17.84 4.04
CA ALA A 22 -1.87 17.77 5.04
C ALA A 22 -1.96 16.40 5.75
N MET A 23 -1.09 15.44 5.39
CA MET A 23 -1.08 14.13 6.03
C MET A 23 -0.77 14.25 7.52
N LYS A 24 -1.56 13.57 8.34
CA LYS A 24 -1.42 13.54 9.80
C LYS A 24 -0.27 12.63 10.23
N ASP A 25 0.10 12.75 11.50
CA ASP A 25 1.10 11.88 12.12
C ASP A 25 0.77 10.39 11.94
N ALA A 26 1.81 9.59 11.73
CA ALA A 26 1.66 8.15 11.61
C ALA A 26 1.20 7.55 12.95
N PRO A 27 0.21 6.63 12.95
CA PRO A 27 -0.22 5.98 14.17
C PRO A 27 0.93 5.13 14.73
N THR A 28 1.09 5.20 16.05
CA THR A 28 2.09 4.40 16.77
C THR A 28 1.60 2.97 16.95
N ILE A 29 2.54 2.03 17.11
CA ILE A 29 2.19 0.64 17.41
C ILE A 29 1.37 0.56 18.71
N PRO A 30 0.19 -0.08 18.71
CA PRO A 30 -0.59 -0.30 19.93
C PRO A 30 0.23 -1.05 21.00
N ALA A 31 0.10 -0.63 22.26
CA ALA A 31 0.91 -1.16 23.36
C ALA A 31 0.68 -2.67 23.58
N ASP A 32 -0.56 -3.13 23.41
CA ASP A 32 -0.92 -4.54 23.49
C ASP A 32 -0.38 -5.34 22.29
N LEU A 33 -0.40 -4.80 21.07
CA LEU A 33 0.28 -5.43 19.93
C LEU A 33 1.78 -5.54 20.17
N LYS A 34 2.41 -4.50 20.73
CA LYS A 34 3.84 -4.48 21.04
C LYS A 34 4.25 -5.57 22.05
N SER A 35 3.33 -6.02 22.90
CA SER A 35 3.56 -7.08 23.88
C SER A 35 3.67 -8.49 23.27
N TYR A 36 3.20 -8.68 22.04
CA TYR A 36 3.32 -9.95 21.33
C TYR A 36 4.79 -10.21 20.95
N PHE A 37 5.12 -11.48 20.75
CA PHE A 37 6.46 -11.88 20.36
C PHE A 37 6.63 -11.70 18.84
N ARG A 38 7.52 -10.83 18.35
CA ARG A 38 7.68 -10.58 16.90
C ARG A 38 6.41 -10.07 16.19
N PRO A 39 5.76 -8.99 16.69
CA PRO A 39 4.63 -8.40 16.00
C PRO A 39 5.11 -7.60 14.78
N ILE A 40 4.18 -7.27 13.90
CA ILE A 40 4.40 -6.29 12.83
C ILE A 40 3.29 -5.25 12.91
N TRP A 41 3.68 -3.99 12.96
CA TRP A 41 2.78 -2.86 12.79
C TRP A 41 2.95 -2.29 11.39
N PHE A 42 1.88 -2.22 10.63
CA PHE A 42 1.90 -1.62 9.30
C PHE A 42 1.39 -0.18 9.39
N VAL A 43 2.07 0.73 8.72
CA VAL A 43 1.65 2.12 8.51
C VAL A 43 1.47 2.31 7.01
N LEU A 44 0.23 2.50 6.57
CA LEU A 44 -0.10 2.76 5.18
C LEU A 44 -0.30 4.26 4.97
N LYS A 45 0.62 4.87 4.22
CA LYS A 45 0.60 6.27 3.82
C LYS A 45 0.07 6.39 2.40
N ASN A 46 -1.16 6.86 2.27
CA ASN A 46 -1.77 7.10 0.98
C ASN A 46 -1.53 8.55 0.54
N LYS A 47 -0.61 8.75 -0.40
CA LYS A 47 -0.31 10.03 -1.05
C LYS A 47 -0.96 10.10 -2.44
N SER A 48 -2.20 9.63 -2.52
CA SER A 48 -3.04 9.70 -3.71
C SER A 48 -4.44 10.18 -3.36
N GLN A 49 -5.18 10.62 -4.37
CA GLN A 49 -6.60 10.97 -4.25
C GLN A 49 -7.53 9.74 -4.14
N PHE A 50 -7.00 8.53 -4.33
CA PHE A 50 -7.79 7.30 -4.42
C PHE A 50 -7.83 6.56 -3.09
N SER A 51 -8.92 5.87 -2.78
CA SER A 51 -8.99 5.02 -1.57
C SER A 51 -8.17 3.74 -1.75
N ILE A 52 -7.42 3.35 -0.73
CA ILE A 52 -6.74 2.04 -0.65
C ILE A 52 -7.54 1.15 0.29
N ASN A 53 -7.99 0.00 -0.22
CA ASN A 53 -8.87 -0.92 0.50
C ASN A 53 -8.16 -2.26 0.71
N PRO A 54 -8.12 -2.80 1.94
CA PRO A 54 -7.67 -4.16 2.18
C PRO A 54 -8.58 -5.17 1.47
N ASP A 55 -8.00 -6.18 0.81
CA ASP A 55 -8.73 -7.17 -0.01
C ASP A 55 -8.39 -8.63 0.33
N GLY A 56 -7.53 -8.86 1.34
CA GLY A 56 -7.26 -10.19 1.88
C GLY A 56 -5.89 -10.30 2.55
N THR A 57 -5.67 -11.42 3.25
CA THR A 57 -4.39 -11.80 3.84
C THR A 57 -4.15 -13.29 3.71
N ASP A 58 -2.90 -13.69 3.53
CA ASP A 58 -2.45 -15.08 3.57
C ASP A 58 -1.29 -15.19 4.57
N PHE A 59 -1.47 -15.97 5.64
CA PHE A 59 -0.45 -16.13 6.68
C PHE A 59 0.20 -17.49 6.58
N TYR A 60 1.52 -17.49 6.43
CA TYR A 60 2.32 -18.67 6.70
C TYR A 60 2.45 -18.90 8.21
N SER A 61 2.58 -17.82 9.00
CA SER A 61 2.56 -17.86 10.47
C SER A 61 2.00 -16.56 11.04
N GLY A 62 1.17 -16.67 12.07
CA GLY A 62 0.54 -15.53 12.74
C GLY A 62 -0.85 -15.24 12.22
N CYS A 63 -1.38 -14.09 12.59
CA CYS A 63 -2.71 -13.64 12.16
C CYS A 63 -2.82 -12.12 12.25
N LEU A 64 -3.88 -11.58 11.63
CA LEU A 64 -4.22 -10.17 11.80
C LEU A 64 -4.47 -9.83 13.27
N TYR A 65 -4.02 -8.64 13.65
CA TYR A 65 -4.36 -7.98 14.88
C TYR A 65 -5.34 -6.83 14.56
N GLY A 66 -6.57 -6.96 15.07
CA GLY A 66 -7.65 -6.03 14.74
C GLY A 66 -8.17 -6.18 13.30
N GLN A 67 -9.00 -5.23 12.89
CA GLN A 67 -9.46 -5.12 11.50
C GLN A 67 -8.58 -4.14 10.74
N SER A 68 -8.22 -4.48 9.50
CA SER A 68 -7.67 -3.50 8.58
C SER A 68 -8.80 -2.62 8.06
N SER A 69 -8.58 -1.31 8.04
CA SER A 69 -9.55 -0.32 7.56
C SER A 69 -9.07 0.32 6.26
N ASN A 70 -10.03 0.87 5.51
CA ASN A 70 -9.71 1.61 4.29
C ASN A 70 -8.86 2.85 4.60
N THR A 71 -7.84 3.08 3.81
CA THR A 71 -7.06 4.33 3.84
C THR A 71 -7.66 5.28 2.82
N GLY A 72 -8.33 6.32 3.31
CA GLY A 72 -8.87 7.39 2.47
C GLY A 72 -7.78 8.16 1.72
N ALA A 73 -8.20 8.98 0.75
CA ALA A 73 -7.35 9.90 0.01
C ALA A 73 -6.49 10.74 0.96
N TYR A 74 -5.19 10.87 0.65
CA TYR A 74 -4.24 11.65 1.46
C TYR A 74 -4.21 11.26 2.95
N GLY A 75 -4.56 10.00 3.25
CA GLY A 75 -4.73 9.48 4.60
C GLY A 75 -3.55 8.65 5.09
N VAL A 76 -3.50 8.46 6.41
CA VAL A 76 -2.60 7.50 7.05
C VAL A 76 -3.43 6.58 7.93
N THR A 77 -3.26 5.27 7.76
CA THR A 77 -3.84 4.27 8.66
C THR A 77 -2.76 3.30 9.14
N GLY A 78 -3.07 2.57 10.21
CA GLY A 78 -2.23 1.48 10.65
C GLY A 78 -3.06 0.26 10.98
N PHE A 79 -2.45 -0.91 10.80
CA PHE A 79 -3.03 -2.20 11.12
C PHE A 79 -1.92 -3.15 11.57
N GLY A 80 -2.28 -4.20 12.31
CA GLY A 80 -1.30 -5.08 12.92
C GLY A 80 -1.36 -6.51 12.38
N ALA A 81 -0.23 -7.19 12.49
CA ALA A 81 -0.17 -8.64 12.51
C ALA A 81 0.58 -9.07 13.76
N ARG A 82 0.06 -10.11 14.40
CA ARG A 82 0.67 -10.71 15.60
C ARG A 82 1.09 -12.13 15.29
N ASN A 83 2.08 -12.57 16.06
CA ASN A 83 2.66 -13.88 15.88
C ASN A 83 1.72 -14.99 16.31
N SER A 84 2.01 -16.16 15.75
CA SER A 84 1.70 -17.44 16.39
C SER A 84 3.01 -17.99 17.00
N TRP A 85 3.16 -19.30 17.13
CA TRP A 85 4.29 -19.91 17.83
C TRP A 85 5.66 -19.60 17.16
N ALA A 86 5.71 -19.37 15.85
CA ALA A 86 6.96 -19.25 15.07
C ALA A 86 7.30 -17.82 14.58
N GLY A 87 6.57 -16.79 15.04
CA GLY A 87 6.69 -15.41 14.57
C GLY A 87 5.53 -15.00 13.65
N THR A 88 5.72 -13.92 12.89
CA THR A 88 4.70 -13.32 12.02
C THR A 88 5.20 -13.24 10.59
N THR A 89 4.62 -14.01 9.68
CA THR A 89 5.04 -14.06 8.28
C THR A 89 3.85 -14.35 7.38
N GLY A 90 3.72 -13.60 6.29
CA GLY A 90 2.62 -13.76 5.34
C GLY A 90 2.63 -12.71 4.25
N ALA A 91 1.45 -12.49 3.68
CA ALA A 91 1.19 -11.49 2.67
C ALA A 91 -0.19 -10.86 2.86
N ALA A 92 -0.37 -9.66 2.34
CA ALA A 92 -1.64 -8.95 2.32
C ALA A 92 -1.89 -8.36 0.93
N ARG A 93 -3.16 -8.34 0.51
CA ARG A 93 -3.59 -7.76 -0.77
C ARG A 93 -4.39 -6.49 -0.53
N PHE A 94 -4.19 -5.51 -1.39
CA PHE A 94 -4.86 -4.22 -1.38
C PHE A 94 -5.36 -3.88 -2.77
N LYS A 95 -6.44 -3.09 -2.81
CA LYS A 95 -7.01 -2.53 -4.02
C LYS A 95 -7.10 -1.01 -3.92
N ILE A 96 -6.51 -0.33 -4.90
CA ILE A 96 -6.66 1.11 -5.10
C ILE A 96 -7.79 1.30 -6.10
N LYS A 97 -8.94 1.79 -5.64
CA LYS A 97 -10.08 2.03 -6.54
C LYS A 97 -9.87 3.34 -7.29
N LEU A 98 -9.66 3.25 -8.61
CA LEU A 98 -9.45 4.43 -9.45
C LEU A 98 -10.78 5.04 -9.88
N ASP A 99 -11.73 4.21 -10.29
CA ASP A 99 -13.12 4.60 -10.56
C ASP A 99 -14.09 3.42 -10.31
N GLN A 100 -15.25 3.39 -10.97
CA GLN A 100 -16.23 2.32 -10.81
C GLN A 100 -15.81 0.98 -11.44
N GLN A 101 -14.88 1.00 -12.39
CA GLN A 101 -14.52 -0.16 -13.23
C GLN A 101 -13.03 -0.51 -13.16
N ASN A 102 -12.20 0.43 -12.71
CA ASN A 102 -10.75 0.30 -12.71
C ASN A 102 -10.20 0.26 -11.27
N ASP A 103 -9.37 -0.75 -11.00
CA ASP A 103 -8.60 -0.86 -9.77
C ASP A 103 -7.15 -1.24 -10.04
N VAL A 104 -6.25 -0.82 -9.15
CA VAL A 104 -4.88 -1.34 -9.06
C VAL A 104 -4.83 -2.28 -7.87
N THR A 105 -4.60 -3.56 -8.15
CA THR A 105 -4.39 -4.56 -7.11
C THR A 105 -2.90 -4.74 -6.87
N PHE A 106 -2.47 -4.64 -5.61
CA PHE A 106 -1.10 -4.92 -5.22
C PHE A 106 -1.05 -5.83 -4.00
N VAL A 107 0.03 -6.59 -3.88
CA VAL A 107 0.33 -7.43 -2.73
C VAL A 107 1.58 -6.94 -2.03
N ILE A 108 1.62 -7.16 -0.73
CA ILE A 108 2.85 -7.04 0.06
C ILE A 108 3.17 -8.40 0.67
N GLY A 109 4.45 -8.77 0.67
CA GLY A 109 4.99 -9.82 1.51
C GLY A 109 5.62 -9.20 2.77
N PHE A 110 5.53 -9.90 3.90
CA PHE A 110 6.15 -9.45 5.15
C PHE A 110 6.63 -10.62 6.01
N SER A 111 7.75 -10.43 6.71
CA SER A 111 8.25 -11.40 7.70
C SER A 111 8.84 -10.74 8.94
N ASN A 112 8.58 -11.34 10.09
CA ASN A 112 9.25 -11.14 11.36
C ASN A 112 9.30 -12.52 12.09
N PRO A 113 10.16 -13.43 11.63
CA PRO A 113 10.19 -14.80 12.12
C PRO A 113 10.90 -14.90 13.48
N TYR A 114 10.77 -16.07 14.14
CA TYR A 114 11.55 -16.39 15.35
C TYR A 114 13.07 -16.32 15.10
N ILE A 115 13.53 -17.00 14.04
CA ILE A 115 14.90 -16.96 13.51
C ILE A 115 14.86 -16.35 12.10
N GLY A 116 15.70 -15.36 11.84
CA GLY A 116 15.78 -14.67 10.56
C GLY A 116 15.68 -13.16 10.73
N TYR A 117 15.18 -12.48 9.70
CA TYR A 117 15.19 -11.02 9.61
C TYR A 117 13.83 -10.46 9.15
N TYR A 118 13.69 -9.14 9.29
CA TYR A 118 12.55 -8.41 8.77
C TYR A 118 12.60 -8.37 7.24
N GLY A 119 11.66 -9.04 6.59
CA GLY A 119 11.54 -9.03 5.14
C GLY A 119 10.30 -8.26 4.71
N ALA A 120 10.38 -7.63 3.55
CA ALA A 120 9.27 -6.94 2.92
C ALA A 120 9.41 -7.07 1.40
N HIS A 121 8.28 -7.15 0.71
CA HIS A 121 8.21 -7.09 -0.75
C HIS A 121 6.89 -6.44 -1.14
N ILE A 122 6.84 -5.77 -2.28
CA ILE A 122 5.63 -5.17 -2.85
C ILE A 122 5.59 -5.37 -4.36
N GLU A 123 4.42 -5.75 -4.87
CA GLU A 123 4.23 -6.00 -6.29
C GLU A 123 2.79 -5.73 -6.74
N GLU A 124 2.61 -5.25 -7.97
CA GLU A 124 1.30 -5.17 -8.62
C GLU A 124 0.92 -6.58 -9.08
N SER A 125 0.12 -7.27 -8.27
CA SER A 125 -0.35 -8.64 -8.51
C SER A 125 -1.56 -8.92 -7.63
N SER A 126 -2.32 -9.95 -7.99
CA SER A 126 -3.41 -10.50 -7.17
C SER A 126 -3.02 -11.74 -6.36
N ASP A 127 -1.84 -12.32 -6.60
CA ASP A 127 -1.37 -13.58 -5.99
C ASP A 127 -0.49 -13.30 -4.76
N MET A 128 -1.10 -13.33 -3.58
CA MET A 128 -0.43 -13.09 -2.30
C MET A 128 0.70 -14.08 -2.00
N LYS A 129 0.56 -15.34 -2.43
CA LYS A 129 1.53 -16.38 -2.08
C LYS A 129 2.74 -16.29 -3.00
N LYS A 130 2.49 -16.27 -4.31
CA LYS A 130 3.54 -16.26 -5.33
C LYS A 130 4.29 -14.94 -5.37
N ASP A 131 3.57 -13.82 -5.44
CA ASP A 131 4.16 -12.50 -5.66
C ASP A 131 4.27 -11.66 -4.37
N GLY A 132 3.71 -12.14 -3.26
CA GLY A 132 3.93 -11.58 -1.93
C GLY A 132 4.93 -12.42 -1.12
N TYR A 133 4.43 -13.46 -0.46
CA TYR A 133 5.20 -14.24 0.53
C TYR A 133 6.48 -14.86 -0.04
N ASN A 134 6.40 -15.53 -1.20
CA ASN A 134 7.57 -16.21 -1.77
C ASN A 134 8.69 -15.24 -2.20
N LYS A 135 8.37 -13.96 -2.42
CA LYS A 135 9.31 -12.93 -2.87
C LYS A 135 9.84 -12.03 -1.75
N ILE A 136 9.51 -12.29 -0.49
CA ILE A 136 9.99 -11.51 0.67
C ILE A 136 11.52 -11.32 0.71
N GLN A 137 12.26 -12.27 0.13
CA GLN A 137 13.73 -12.26 0.09
C GLN A 137 14.30 -11.57 -1.18
N GLU A 138 13.45 -11.22 -2.14
CA GLU A 138 13.84 -10.57 -3.38
C GLU A 138 14.01 -9.05 -3.19
N ASN A 139 14.81 -8.44 -4.05
CA ASN A 139 14.90 -6.98 -4.10
C ASN A 139 13.62 -6.42 -4.76
N GLY A 140 12.61 -6.06 -3.96
CA GLY A 140 11.33 -5.57 -4.47
C GLY A 140 10.57 -4.70 -3.48
N ASN A 141 11.18 -3.58 -3.06
CA ASN A 141 10.60 -2.67 -2.08
C ASN A 141 9.97 -1.42 -2.69
N ASN A 142 10.02 -1.28 -4.02
CA ASN A 142 9.46 -0.15 -4.74
C ASN A 142 9.11 -0.55 -6.18
N ILE A 143 7.89 -0.24 -6.59
CA ILE A 143 7.37 -0.48 -7.94
C ILE A 143 6.66 0.77 -8.46
N GLU A 144 6.45 0.82 -9.76
CA GLU A 144 5.49 1.72 -10.40
C GLU A 144 4.33 0.90 -10.94
N SER A 145 3.16 1.54 -11.06
CA SER A 145 2.03 0.93 -11.72
C SER A 145 2.37 0.60 -13.17
N VAL A 146 1.91 -0.56 -13.64
CA VAL A 146 2.17 -1.05 -15.01
C VAL A 146 1.62 -0.07 -16.05
N HIS A 147 0.50 0.57 -15.73
CA HIS A 147 -0.22 1.47 -16.62
C HIS A 147 0.00 2.95 -16.27
N VAL A 148 -0.11 3.78 -17.30
CA VAL A 148 -0.31 5.23 -17.18
C VAL A 148 -1.80 5.50 -17.33
N TYR A 149 -2.34 6.27 -16.40
CA TYR A 149 -3.74 6.62 -16.36
C TYR A 149 -3.93 8.05 -16.83
N LYS A 150 -5.00 8.29 -17.59
CA LYS A 150 -5.39 9.60 -18.09
C LYS A 150 -6.71 10.03 -17.49
N GLY A 151 -6.91 11.33 -17.42
CA GLY A 151 -8.18 11.93 -17.06
C GLY A 151 -8.08 13.43 -17.15
N THR A 152 -9.02 14.10 -16.51
CA THR A 152 -9.12 15.55 -16.60
C THR A 152 -9.17 16.14 -15.20
N SER A 153 -8.48 17.24 -14.97
CA SER A 153 -8.59 17.95 -13.71
C SER A 153 -9.99 18.54 -13.50
N SER A 154 -10.30 18.94 -12.27
CA SER A 154 -11.52 19.71 -11.98
C SER A 154 -11.63 21.02 -12.75
N SER A 155 -10.52 21.52 -13.31
CA SER A 155 -10.46 22.72 -14.16
C SER A 155 -10.44 22.41 -15.65
N GLY A 156 -10.67 21.16 -16.07
CA GLY A 156 -10.72 20.78 -17.48
C GLY A 156 -9.36 20.49 -18.13
N ILE A 157 -8.26 20.46 -17.37
CA ILE A 157 -6.92 20.23 -17.91
C ILE A 157 -6.68 18.73 -18.09
N PRO A 158 -6.28 18.25 -19.28
CA PRO A 158 -5.88 16.87 -19.49
C PRO A 158 -4.63 16.54 -18.65
N LEU A 159 -4.73 15.49 -17.83
CA LEU A 159 -3.65 15.04 -16.94
C LEU A 159 -3.38 13.56 -17.13
N LYS A 160 -2.12 13.17 -16.93
CA LYS A 160 -1.69 11.79 -16.76
C LYS A 160 -1.16 11.56 -15.35
N PHE A 161 -1.24 10.31 -14.88
CA PHE A 161 -0.56 9.92 -13.66
C PHE A 161 -0.09 8.47 -13.68
N LYS A 162 0.84 8.19 -12.77
CA LYS A 162 1.25 6.85 -12.34
C LYS A 162 1.17 6.74 -10.82
N LEU A 163 1.07 5.51 -10.35
CA LEU A 163 1.22 5.21 -8.93
C LEU A 163 2.60 4.63 -8.69
N ARG A 164 3.31 5.16 -7.70
CA ARG A 164 4.54 4.57 -7.18
C ARG A 164 4.26 3.99 -5.81
N LEU A 165 4.53 2.69 -5.64
CA LEU A 165 4.28 1.98 -4.40
C LEU A 165 5.61 1.55 -3.80
N SER A 166 5.77 1.74 -2.50
CA SER A 166 6.97 1.29 -1.79
C SER A 166 6.64 0.73 -0.42
N ILE A 167 7.53 -0.14 0.07
CA ILE A 167 7.47 -0.71 1.41
C ILE A 167 8.85 -0.65 2.06
N VAL A 168 8.89 -0.32 3.34
CA VAL A 168 10.09 -0.35 4.17
C VAL A 168 9.90 -1.39 5.27
N SER A 169 10.81 -2.36 5.33
CA SER A 169 10.80 -3.44 6.34
C SER A 169 11.16 -2.93 7.74
N GLY A 170 10.60 -3.57 8.77
CA GLY A 170 10.91 -3.32 10.18
C GLY A 170 9.82 -3.86 11.09
N GLN A 171 9.93 -3.62 12.41
CA GLN A 171 8.82 -3.89 13.33
C GLN A 171 7.61 -3.02 13.00
N THR A 172 7.87 -1.76 12.64
CA THR A 172 6.91 -0.90 11.96
C THR A 172 7.24 -0.89 10.48
N MET A 173 6.44 -1.58 9.67
CA MET A 173 6.56 -1.57 8.21
C MET A 173 5.79 -0.39 7.65
N THR A 174 6.45 0.45 6.84
CA THR A 174 5.78 1.60 6.21
C THR A 174 5.52 1.30 4.75
N ILE A 175 4.25 1.33 4.34
CA ILE A 175 3.82 1.21 2.96
C ILE A 175 3.45 2.61 2.48
N THR A 176 3.97 3.04 1.34
CA THR A 176 3.66 4.36 0.76
C THR A 176 3.17 4.18 -0.66
N VAL A 177 2.04 4.82 -0.98
CA VAL A 177 1.52 4.92 -2.35
C VAL A 177 1.53 6.38 -2.73
N VAL A 178 2.26 6.74 -3.78
CA VAL A 178 2.39 8.12 -4.30
C VAL A 178 1.72 8.21 -5.65
N GLN A 179 0.88 9.22 -5.83
CA GLN A 179 0.36 9.61 -7.13
C GLN A 179 1.30 10.66 -7.74
N GLU A 180 1.92 10.33 -8.87
CA GLU A 180 2.75 11.26 -9.63
C GLU A 180 1.94 11.76 -10.82
N VAL A 181 1.67 13.07 -10.89
CA VAL A 181 0.77 13.69 -11.88
C VAL A 181 1.53 14.66 -12.76
N TRP A 182 1.22 14.67 -14.05
CA TRP A 182 1.75 15.63 -15.03
C TRP A 182 0.71 15.97 -16.10
N GLU A 183 0.91 17.09 -16.79
CA GLU A 183 0.07 17.52 -17.90
C GLU A 183 0.29 16.64 -19.13
N GLU A 184 -0.77 16.36 -19.89
CA GLU A 184 -0.64 15.74 -21.21
C GLU A 184 -0.19 16.81 -22.21
N GLU A 185 0.97 16.60 -22.84
CA GLU A 185 1.51 17.44 -23.92
C GLU A 185 0.60 17.46 -25.17
#